data_AF-M6WHM2-F1
#
_entry.id   AF-M6WHM2-F1
#
_cell.length_a   1.000
_cell.length_b   1.000
_cell.length_c   1.000
_cell.angle_alpha   90.00
_cell.angle_beta   90.00
_cell.angle_gamma   90.00
#
_symmetry.space_group_name_H-M   'P 1'
#
loop_
_entity.id
_entity.type
_entity.pdbx_description
1 polymer ?
#
loop_
_entity_poly.entity_id
_entity_poly.type
_entity_poly.pdbx_seq_one_letter_code
_entity_poly.pdbx_strand_id
1 'polypeptide(L)'
;MDGTALYQAVATVFLAQYFGIELSPTQLVFVLFATVGASIGTPSTPGIGIVILATILSGLGIPTEGIGIILGVDRFLDMCRTTVNVTGDITASCVMDRIT
;
A
#
# COMPACT_ATOMS: atom_id res chain seq x y z
N MET A 1 -8.01 1.75 4.73
CA MET A 1 -8.03 0.86 3.54
C MET A 1 -6.94 -0.19 3.65
N ASP A 2 -7.27 -1.35 4.20
CA ASP A 2 -6.32 -2.44 4.48
C ASP A 2 -5.61 -2.97 3.23
N GLY A 3 -6.35 -3.19 2.15
CA GLY A 3 -5.80 -3.64 0.87
C GLY A 3 -4.84 -2.63 0.25
N THR A 4 -5.09 -1.33 0.45
CA THR A 4 -4.17 -0.27 0.00
C THR A 4 -2.89 -0.29 0.82
N ALA A 5 -2.99 -0.39 2.15
CA ALA A 5 -1.81 -0.47 3.03
C ALA A 5 -0.92 -1.67 2.70
N LEU A 6 -1.53 -2.84 2.51
CA LEU A 6 -0.84 -4.07 2.12
C LEU A 6 -0.11 -3.90 0.78
N TYR A 7 -0.79 -3.33 -0.22
CA TYR A 7 -0.17 -3.06 -1.51
C TYR A 7 1.03 -2.12 -1.41
N GLN A 8 0.92 -1.01 -0.67
CA GLN A 8 2.01 -0.05 -0.51
C GLN A 8 3.24 -0.71 0.13
N ALA A 9 3.03 -1.54 1.15
CA ALA A 9 4.10 -2.27 1.83
C ALA A 9 4.79 -3.27 0.89
N VAL A 10 4.01 -4.12 0.22
CA VAL A 10 4.53 -5.15 -0.69
C VAL A 10 5.23 -4.52 -1.90
N ALA A 11 4.63 -3.50 -2.51
CA ALA A 11 5.21 -2.78 -3.65
C ALA A 11 6.54 -2.12 -3.29
N THR A 12 6.63 -1.52 -2.10
CA THR A 12 7.86 -0.88 -1.61
C THR A 12 8.97 -1.89 -1.40
N VAL A 13 8.68 -3.01 -0.74
CA VAL A 13 9.67 -4.09 -0.52
C VAL A 13 10.08 -4.72 -1.86
N PHE A 14 9.14 -4.95 -2.77
CA PHE A 14 9.40 -5.46 -4.10
C PHE A 14 10.35 -4.55 -4.89
N LEU A 15 10.09 -3.24 -4.92
CA LEU A 15 10.95 -2.30 -5.66
C LEU A 15 12.32 -2.14 -5.00
N ALA A 16 12.40 -2.17 -3.67
CA ALA A 16 13.68 -2.19 -2.97
C ALA A 16 14.52 -3.42 -3.39
N GLN A 17 13.91 -4.60 -3.43
CA GLN A 17 14.56 -5.84 -3.88
C GLN A 17 14.95 -5.77 -5.37
N TYR A 18 14.08 -5.24 -6.22
CA TYR A 18 14.33 -5.09 -7.65
C TYR A 18 15.55 -4.19 -7.95
N PHE A 19 15.70 -3.09 -7.20
CA PHE A 19 16.85 -2.19 -7.34
C PHE A 19 18.07 -2.59 -6.50
N GLY A 20 18.02 -3.71 -5.78
CA GLY A 20 19.12 -4.14 -4.91
C GLY A 20 19.36 -3.21 -3.71
N ILE A 21 18.35 -2.48 -3.27
CA ILE A 21 18.39 -1.60 -2.09
C ILE A 21 18.01 -2.42 -0.86
N GLU A 22 18.95 -2.58 0.06
CA GLU A 22 18.68 -3.24 1.34
C GLU A 22 17.90 -2.31 2.27
N LEU A 23 16.74 -2.79 2.74
CA LEU A 23 15.94 -2.10 3.75
C LEU A 23 16.41 -2.52 5.14
N SER A 24 16.93 -1.57 5.91
CA SER A 24 17.22 -1.77 7.32
C SER A 24 15.95 -2.03 8.14
N PRO A 25 16.04 -2.66 9.32
CA PRO A 25 14.89 -2.85 10.21
C PRO A 25 14.17 -1.54 10.55
N THR A 26 14.90 -0.44 10.72
CA THR A 26 14.33 0.89 10.96
C THR A 26 13.52 1.40 9.76
N GLN A 27 13.99 1.15 8.54
CA GLN A 27 13.25 1.49 7.33
C GLN A 27 12.00 0.61 7.14
N LEU A 28 12.04 -0.66 7.54
CA LEU A 28 10.85 -1.51 7.54
C LEU A 28 9.78 -1.00 8.53
N VAL A 29 10.20 -0.55 9.70
CA VAL A 29 9.30 0.11 10.67
C VAL A 29 8.74 1.41 10.08
N PHE A 30 9.56 2.20 9.40
CA PHE A 30 9.08 3.39 8.68
C PHE A 30 8.03 3.03 7.62
N VAL A 31 8.27 2.00 6.79
CA VAL A 31 7.29 1.50 5.81
C VAL A 31 6.00 1.11 6.50
N LEU A 32 6.05 0.40 7.62
CA LEU A 32 4.86 0.03 8.39
C LEU A 32 4.04 1.28 8.78
N PHE A 33 4.67 2.29 9.39
CA PHE A 33 3.97 3.51 9.77
C PHE A 33 3.48 4.34 8.58
N ALA A 34 4.28 4.45 7.52
CA ALA A 34 3.92 5.18 6.32
C ALA A 34 2.72 4.54 5.62
N THR A 35 2.69 3.21 5.53
CA THR A 35 1.59 2.44 4.89
C THR A 35 0.31 2.47 5.73
N VAL A 36 0.42 2.43 7.05
CA VAL A 36 -0.72 2.66 7.97
C VAL A 36 -1.25 4.08 7.84
N GLY A 37 -0.39 5.10 7.83
CA GLY A 37 -0.81 6.49 7.63
C GLY A 37 -1.48 6.70 6.27
N ALA A 38 -0.90 6.13 5.21
CA ALA A 38 -1.49 6.11 3.87
C ALA A 38 -2.89 5.47 3.85
N SER A 39 -3.12 4.41 4.63
CA SER A 39 -4.41 3.72 4.73
C SER A 39 -5.57 4.63 5.17
N ILE A 40 -5.27 5.65 5.97
CA ILE A 40 -6.22 6.64 6.48
C ILE A 40 -6.40 7.77 5.46
N GLY A 41 -5.31 8.22 4.84
CA GLY A 41 -5.29 9.37 3.94
C GLY A 41 -5.59 9.07 2.47
N THR A 42 -5.90 7.83 2.10
CA THR A 42 -6.17 7.46 0.70
C THR A 42 -7.55 7.97 0.26
N PRO A 43 -7.64 8.86 -0.75
CA PRO A 43 -8.92 9.27 -1.31
C PRO A 43 -9.57 8.12 -2.09
N SER A 44 -10.89 8.12 -2.21
CA SER A 44 -11.67 7.06 -2.86
C SER A 44 -11.53 6.98 -4.39
N THR A 45 -10.67 7.80 -5.00
CA THR A 45 -10.52 7.86 -6.46
C THR A 45 -9.58 6.76 -6.96
N PRO A 46 -9.94 6.02 -8.02
CA PRO A 46 -9.07 5.00 -8.62
C PRO A 46 -7.71 5.58 -9.05
N GLY A 47 -6.65 4.79 -8.87
CA GLY A 47 -5.28 5.13 -9.31
C GLY A 47 -4.47 6.04 -8.39
N ILE A 48 -5.06 6.61 -7.32
CA ILE A 48 -4.30 7.47 -6.37
C ILE A 48 -3.26 6.67 -5.57
N GLY A 49 -3.43 5.36 -5.43
CA GLY A 49 -2.45 4.48 -4.78
C GLY A 49 -1.03 4.61 -5.37
N ILE A 50 -0.90 4.93 -6.65
CA ILE A 50 0.41 5.10 -7.30
C ILE A 50 1.13 6.36 -6.80
N VAL A 51 0.40 7.45 -6.58
CA VAL A 51 0.98 8.72 -6.10
C VAL A 51 1.47 8.58 -4.66
N ILE A 52 0.71 7.86 -3.84
CA ILE A 52 1.11 7.55 -2.46
C ILE A 52 2.36 6.67 -2.46
N LEU A 53 2.43 5.66 -3.34
CA LEU A 53 3.60 4.82 -3.49
C LEU A 53 4.85 5.65 -3.84
N ALA A 54 4.73 6.55 -4.82
CA ALA A 54 5.83 7.44 -5.20
C ALA A 54 6.38 8.26 -4.03
N THR A 55 5.49 8.69 -3.13
CA THR A 55 5.86 9.45 -1.92
C THR A 55 6.64 8.57 -0.93
N ILE A 56 6.18 7.33 -0.71
CA ILE A 56 6.85 6.37 0.18
C ILE A 56 8.24 5.99 -0.35
N LEU A 57 8.35 5.69 -1.66
CA LEU A 57 9.61 5.33 -2.30
C LEU A 57 10.63 6.48 -2.24
N SER A 58 10.18 7.70 -2.51
CA SER A 58 11.03 8.90 -2.44
C SER A 58 11.60 9.11 -1.03
N GLY A 59 10.78 8.87 0.01
CA GLY A 59 11.21 8.95 1.40
C GLY A 59 12.26 7.90 1.81
N LEU A 60 12.37 6.81 1.05
CA LEU A 60 13.33 5.71 1.29
C LEU A 60 14.52 5.73 0.33
N GLY A 61 14.58 6.70 -0.59
CA GLY A 61 15.63 6.76 -1.62
C GLY A 61 15.50 5.67 -2.69
N ILE A 62 14.32 5.07 -2.86
CA ILE A 62 14.07 4.06 -3.90
C ILE A 62 13.65 4.80 -5.20
N PRO A 63 14.26 4.48 -6.36
CA PRO A 63 13.90 5.10 -7.63
C PRO A 63 12.41 4.94 -7.96
N THR A 64 11.70 6.06 -8.10
CA THR A 64 10.25 6.07 -8.37
C THR A 64 9.90 5.61 -9.78
N GLU A 65 10.87 5.61 -10.68
CA GLU A 65 10.76 5.11 -12.05
C GLU A 65 10.37 3.62 -12.07
N GLY A 66 10.71 2.87 -11.01
CA GLY A 66 10.32 1.47 -10.84
C GLY A 66 8.81 1.23 -10.78
N ILE A 67 8.02 2.27 -10.46
CA ILE A 67 6.55 2.21 -10.52
C ILE A 67 6.07 1.82 -11.93
N GLY A 68 6.83 2.13 -12.98
CA GLY A 68 6.55 1.72 -14.35
C GLY A 68 6.33 0.21 -14.51
N ILE A 69 7.01 -0.60 -13.70
CA ILE A 69 6.89 -2.07 -13.72
C ILE A 69 5.53 -2.50 -13.14
N ILE A 70 5.08 -1.81 -12.10
CA ILE A 70 3.82 -2.12 -11.41
C ILE A 70 2.62 -1.61 -12.21
N LEU A 71 2.77 -0.49 -12.92
CA LEU A 71 1.71 0.10 -13.76
C LEU A 71 1.08 -0.91 -14.74
N GLY A 72 1.87 -1.85 -15.27
CA GLY A 72 1.37 -2.88 -16.19
C GLY A 72 0.36 -3.84 -15.56
N VAL A 73 0.40 -4.04 -14.24
CA VAL A 73 -0.52 -4.92 -13.49
C VAL A 73 -1.40 -4.17 -12.52
N ASP A 74 -1.17 -2.86 -12.32
CA ASP A 74 -1.83 -2.08 -11.28
C ASP A 74 -3.35 -2.12 -11.42
N ARG A 75 -3.89 -2.12 -12.66
CA ARG A 75 -5.34 -2.18 -12.86
C ARG A 75 -5.96 -3.46 -12.29
N PHE A 76 -5.29 -4.60 -12.42
CA PHE A 76 -5.74 -5.86 -11.85
C PHE A 76 -5.61 -5.84 -10.32
N LEU A 77 -4.45 -5.41 -9.82
CA LEU A 77 -4.19 -5.29 -8.39
C LEU A 77 -5.18 -4.34 -7.71
N ASP A 78 -5.58 -3.27 -8.37
CA ASP A 78 -6.54 -2.28 -7.89
C ASP A 78 -7.90 -2.88 -7.58
N MET A 79 -8.37 -3.78 -8.44
CA MET A 79 -9.61 -4.52 -8.20
C MET A 79 -9.47 -5.42 -6.97
N CYS A 80 -8.36 -6.16 -6.85
CA CYS A 80 -8.10 -7.00 -5.68
C CYS A 80 -8.06 -6.19 -4.38
N ARG A 81 -7.38 -5.04 -4.37
CA ARG A 81 -7.31 -4.14 -3.22
C ARG A 81 -8.69 -3.65 -2.80
N THR A 82 -9.51 -3.27 -3.77
CA THR A 82 -10.88 -2.82 -3.53
C THR A 82 -11.72 -3.91 -2.85
N THR A 83 -11.63 -5.16 -3.32
CA THR A 83 -12.32 -6.29 -2.68
C THR A 83 -11.90 -6.49 -1.23
N VAL A 84 -10.59 -6.43 -0.94
CA VAL A 84 -10.09 -6.59 0.43
C VAL A 84 -10.58 -5.46 1.34
N ASN A 85 -10.54 -4.22 0.86
CA ASN A 85 -11.02 -3.07 1.63
C ASN A 85 -12.50 -3.21 2.02
N VAL A 86 -13.37 -3.51 1.04
CA VAL A 86 -14.81 -3.69 1.30
C VAL A 86 -15.05 -4.88 2.26
N THR A 87 -14.30 -5.96 2.10
CA THR A 87 -14.40 -7.13 3.00
C THR A 87 -14.00 -6.77 4.43
N GLY A 88 -12.96 -5.96 4.61
CA GLY A 88 -12.53 -5.45 5.92
C GLY A 88 -13.61 -4.63 6.61
N ASP A 89 -14.24 -3.69 5.88
CA ASP A 89 -15.32 -2.85 6.42
C ASP A 89 -16.56 -3.67 6.82
N ILE A 90 -16.94 -4.66 6.01
CA ILE A 90 -18.04 -5.59 6.35
C ILE A 90 -17.68 -6.41 7.60
N THR A 91 -16.45 -6.90 7.68
CA THR A 91 -15.97 -7.68 8.83
C THR A 91 -16.03 -6.84 10.10
N ALA A 92 -15.53 -5.59 10.05
CA ALA A 92 -15.60 -4.66 11.17
C ALA A 92 -17.05 -4.40 11.59
N SER A 93 -17.96 -4.23 10.63
CA SER A 93 -19.40 -4.04 10.91
C SER A 93 -20.00 -5.24 11.66
N CYS A 94 -19.74 -6.47 11.20
CA CYS A 94 -20.20 -7.68 11.88
C CYS A 94 -19.57 -7.87 13.27
N VAL A 95 -18.31 -7.45 13.45
CA VAL A 95 -17.64 -7.51 14.75
C VAL A 95 -18.28 -6.51 15.72
N MET A 96 -18.54 -5.28 15.28
CA MET A 96 -19.22 -4.27 16.09
C MET A 96 -20.62 -4.74 16.51
N ASP A 97 -21.41 -5.30 15.59
CA ASP A 97 -22.74 -5.86 15.88
C ASP A 97 -22.72 -6.97 16.94
N ARG A 98 -21.62 -7.72 17.07
CA ARG A 98 -21.49 -8.76 18.11
C ARG A 98 -21.01 -8.24 19.46
N ILE A 99 -20.33 -7.09 19.49
CA ILE A 99 -19.70 -6.53 20.70
C ILE A 99 -20.59 -5.45 21.33
N THR A 100 -21.54 -4.89 20.58
CA THR A 100 -22.49 -3.85 21.02
C THR A 100 -23.88 -4.42 21.21
#